data_AF-A0A2V6WPM3-F1
#
_entry.id   AF-A0A2V6WPM3-F1
#
_cell.length_a   1.000
_cell.length_b   1.000
_cell.length_c   1.000
_cell.angle_alpha   90.00
_cell.angle_beta   90.00
_cell.angle_gamma   90.00
#
_symmetry.space_group_name_H-M   'P 1'
#
loop_
_entity.id
_entity.type
_entity.pdbx_description
1 polymer ?
#
loop_
_entity_poly.entity_id
_entity_poly.type
_entity_poly.pdbx_seq_one_letter_code
_entity_poly.pdbx_strand_id
1 'polypeptide(L)'
;ETDALGICGSGIIDLIAGLLDARVIDWTGLIQVEARDALPPKLAARVVMRGEERQVIVLRPGEAGARQEILLTQDDVRQVQLAKGAIAAGVAMLQHVAGVPAERVAELMLAGGFGNYLSIESALRIGLIPPLARERIRYVGNAASLGAQLCLVSEAERARADSVARRIEHVSLAAHPDFEQIFVDCMNFPRPA
;
A
#
# COMPACT_ATOMS: atom_id res chain seq x y z
N GLU A 1 -19.36 18.36 -5.79
CA GLU A 1 -18.60 17.39 -4.99
C GLU A 1 -19.45 16.98 -3.79
N THR A 2 -19.34 15.73 -3.34
CA THR A 2 -20.07 15.20 -2.17
C THR A 2 -19.23 15.35 -0.91
N ASP A 3 -19.88 15.47 0.24
CA ASP A 3 -19.23 15.54 1.56
C ASP A 3 -18.25 14.38 1.78
N ALA A 4 -17.04 14.69 2.28
CA ALA A 4 -16.09 13.67 2.70
C ALA A 4 -16.59 12.96 3.98
N LEU A 5 -16.69 11.63 3.92
CA LEU A 5 -17.17 10.79 5.04
C LEU A 5 -16.04 9.98 5.72
N GLY A 6 -14.91 9.82 5.05
CA GLY A 6 -13.80 9.00 5.51
C GLY A 6 -12.66 8.95 4.50
N ILE A 7 -11.73 8.02 4.70
CA ILE A 7 -10.57 7.80 3.84
C ILE A 7 -10.73 6.43 3.18
N CYS A 8 -10.67 6.37 1.85
CA CYS A 8 -10.72 5.11 1.12
C CYS A 8 -9.32 4.46 1.04
N GLY A 9 -9.27 3.23 0.52
CA GLY A 9 -8.04 2.45 0.42
C GLY A 9 -6.90 3.10 -0.40
N SER A 10 -7.20 3.78 -1.50
CA SER A 10 -6.16 4.54 -2.22
C SER A 10 -5.77 5.83 -1.47
N GLY A 11 -6.77 6.50 -0.87
CA GLY A 11 -6.56 7.73 -0.11
C GLY A 11 -5.65 7.55 1.10
N ILE A 12 -5.71 6.40 1.79
CA ILE A 12 -4.82 6.13 2.93
C ILE A 12 -3.36 5.93 2.48
N ILE A 13 -3.15 5.29 1.32
CA ILE A 13 -1.81 5.08 0.74
C ILE A 13 -1.19 6.42 0.34
N ASP A 14 -1.95 7.27 -0.35
CA ASP A 14 -1.51 8.62 -0.73
C ASP A 14 -1.27 9.51 0.49
N LEU A 15 -2.16 9.45 1.48
CA LEU A 15 -2.00 10.20 2.72
C LEU A 15 -0.70 9.81 3.43
N ILE A 16 -0.44 8.51 3.63
CA ILE A 16 0.78 8.05 4.29
C ILE A 16 2.03 8.45 3.50
N ALA A 17 2.02 8.29 2.17
CA ALA A 17 3.13 8.73 1.31
C ALA A 17 3.42 10.23 1.49
N GLY A 18 2.39 11.07 1.41
CA GLY A 18 2.54 12.51 1.60
C GLY A 18 3.00 12.91 3.01
N LEU A 19 2.53 12.22 4.05
CA LEU A 19 2.95 12.46 5.43
C LEU A 19 4.41 12.04 5.69
N LEU A 20 4.88 10.99 5.01
CA LEU A 20 6.29 10.60 5.02
C LEU A 20 7.18 11.65 4.33
N ASP A 21 6.75 12.16 3.17
CA ASP A 21 7.49 13.21 2.44
C ASP A 21 7.52 14.53 3.20
N ALA A 22 6.43 14.88 3.87
CA ALA A 22 6.34 16.04 4.74
C ALA A 22 7.02 15.85 6.11
N ARG A 23 7.58 14.66 6.39
CA ARG A 23 8.20 14.28 7.68
C ARG A 23 7.28 14.41 8.90
N VAL A 24 5.97 14.36 8.66
CA VAL A 24 4.97 14.25 9.74
C VAL A 24 5.03 12.85 10.37
N ILE A 25 5.35 11.85 9.55
CA ILE A 25 5.61 10.48 9.96
C ILE A 25 7.07 10.14 9.58
N ASP A 26 7.79 9.44 10.45
CA ASP A 26 9.12 8.94 10.11
C ASP A 26 9.09 7.57 9.41
N TRP A 27 10.25 7.08 8.98
CA TRP A 27 10.36 5.78 8.31
C TRP A 27 9.91 4.59 9.18
N THR A 28 9.86 4.75 10.50
CA THR A 28 9.34 3.72 11.41
C THR A 28 7.82 3.76 11.51
N GLY A 29 7.17 4.77 10.95
CA GLY A 29 5.73 4.99 11.05
C GLY A 29 5.30 5.81 12.27
N LEU A 30 6.23 6.40 13.02
CA LEU A 30 5.89 7.22 14.19
C LEU A 30 5.47 8.63 13.77
N ILE A 31 4.28 9.07 14.20
CA ILE A 31 3.80 10.45 14.03
C ILE A 31 4.62 11.37 14.95
N GLN A 32 5.28 12.35 14.35
CA GLN A 32 6.27 13.24 14.98
C GLN A 32 5.60 14.44 15.68
N VAL A 33 4.87 14.19 16.77
CA VAL A 33 4.18 15.26 17.51
C VAL A 33 5.17 16.22 18.19
N GLU A 34 6.25 15.70 18.75
CA GLU A 34 7.26 16.49 19.46
C GLU A 34 8.08 17.38 18.53
N ALA A 35 8.20 17.00 17.25
CA ALA A 35 8.91 17.76 16.23
C ALA A 35 7.97 18.60 15.35
N ARG A 36 6.68 18.71 15.68
CA ARG A 36 5.69 19.38 14.81
C ARG A 36 5.99 20.86 14.55
N ASP A 37 6.70 21.52 15.47
CA ASP A 37 7.04 22.95 15.33
C ASP A 37 8.06 23.21 14.20
N ALA A 38 8.74 22.16 13.72
CA ALA A 38 9.57 22.22 12.51
C ALA A 38 8.76 22.11 11.21
N LEU A 39 7.47 21.77 11.28
CA LEU A 39 6.60 21.64 10.12
C LEU A 39 6.04 23.01 9.70
N PRO A 40 5.62 23.16 8.43
CA PRO A 40 4.86 24.34 8.00
C PRO A 40 3.64 24.57 8.92
N PRO A 41 3.29 25.83 9.27
CA PRO A 41 2.26 26.12 10.29
C PRO A 41 0.91 25.43 10.05
N LYS A 42 0.50 25.30 8.78
CA LYS A 42 -0.75 24.61 8.41
C LYS A 42 -0.73 23.11 8.72
N LEU A 43 0.42 22.46 8.57
CA LEU A 43 0.61 21.04 8.90
C LEU A 43 0.82 20.85 10.41
N ALA A 44 1.64 21.70 11.04
CA ALA A 44 1.86 21.66 12.49
C ALA A 44 0.54 21.71 13.28
N ALA A 45 -0.40 22.56 12.84
CA ALA A 45 -1.74 22.68 13.44
C ALA A 45 -2.64 21.44 13.28
N ARG A 46 -2.25 20.47 12.43
CA ARG A 46 -2.96 19.20 12.23
C ARG A 46 -2.34 18.05 13.02
N VAL A 47 -1.11 18.19 13.51
CA VAL A 47 -0.41 17.14 14.27
C VAL A 47 -0.65 17.36 15.77
N VAL A 48 -1.35 16.42 16.39
CA VAL A 48 -1.83 16.57 17.78
C VAL A 48 -1.56 15.31 18.61
N MET A 49 -1.39 15.53 19.91
CA MET A 49 -1.49 14.49 20.94
C MET A 49 -2.83 14.65 21.62
N ARG A 50 -3.66 13.60 21.66
CA ARG A 50 -4.92 13.57 22.41
C ARG A 50 -4.86 12.44 23.42
N GLY A 51 -4.73 12.78 24.71
CA GLY A 51 -4.37 11.80 25.73
C GLY A 51 -2.98 11.24 25.46
N GLU A 52 -2.88 9.93 25.27
CA GLU A 52 -1.64 9.23 24.90
C GLU A 52 -1.53 8.92 23.40
N GLU A 53 -2.53 9.31 22.60
CA GLU A 53 -2.62 8.97 21.19
C GLU A 53 -2.10 10.09 20.28
N ARG A 54 -1.22 9.74 19.35
CA ARG A 54 -0.71 10.63 18.30
C ARG A 54 -1.65 10.60 17.11
N GLN A 55 -2.05 11.76 16.61
CA GLN A 55 -3.02 11.88 15.52
C GLN A 55 -2.64 12.96 14.52
N VAL A 56 -3.08 12.77 13.28
CA VAL A 56 -3.10 13.79 12.23
C VAL A 56 -4.55 14.10 11.86
N ILE A 57 -4.94 15.36 12.00
CA ILE A 57 -6.27 15.84 11.60
C ILE A 57 -6.27 16.06 10.08
N VAL A 58 -6.81 15.09 9.34
CA VAL A 58 -6.89 15.14 7.88
C VAL A 58 -7.90 16.18 7.44
N LEU A 59 -9.12 16.15 8.00
CA LEU A 59 -10.15 17.18 7.81
C LEU A 59 -10.79 17.57 9.13
N ARG A 60 -11.04 18.86 9.30
CA ARG A 60 -11.89 19.42 10.37
C ARG A 60 -13.34 19.55 9.88
N PRO A 61 -14.32 19.66 10.80
CA PRO A 61 -15.69 19.98 10.42
C PRO A 61 -15.75 21.24 9.55
N GLY A 62 -16.44 21.14 8.42
CA GLY A 62 -16.56 22.20 7.40
C GLY A 62 -15.49 22.17 6.30
N GLU A 63 -14.38 21.46 6.47
CA GLU A 63 -13.40 21.26 5.40
C GLU A 63 -13.88 20.17 4.43
N ALA A 64 -13.97 20.49 3.13
CA ALA A 64 -14.44 19.57 2.08
C ALA A 64 -15.78 18.86 2.41
N GLY A 65 -16.70 19.58 3.08
CA GLY A 65 -18.01 19.06 3.48
C GLY A 65 -17.99 18.04 4.63
N ALA A 66 -16.83 17.80 5.25
CA ALA A 66 -16.73 16.89 6.40
C ALA A 66 -17.62 17.38 7.55
N ARG A 67 -18.51 16.51 8.04
CA ARG A 67 -19.44 16.82 9.15
C ARG A 67 -18.80 16.63 10.52
N GLN A 68 -17.72 15.86 10.58
CA GLN A 68 -16.94 15.56 11.76
C GLN A 68 -15.46 15.54 11.39
N GLU A 69 -14.58 15.48 12.39
CA GLU A 69 -13.16 15.31 12.11
C GLU A 69 -12.90 13.96 11.42
N ILE A 70 -12.04 14.00 10.39
CA ILE A 70 -11.44 12.82 9.80
C ILE A 70 -9.99 12.78 10.25
N LEU A 71 -9.63 11.72 10.96
CA LEU A 71 -8.35 11.58 11.63
C LEU A 71 -7.58 10.41 11.04
N LEU A 72 -6.25 10.50 11.13
CA LEU A 72 -5.34 9.38 11.01
C LEU A 72 -4.68 9.20 12.38
N THR A 73 -4.85 8.04 12.99
CA THR A 73 -4.24 7.69 14.28
C THR A 73 -2.91 6.98 14.10
N GLN A 74 -2.14 6.87 15.19
CA GLN A 74 -0.92 6.08 15.19
C GLN A 74 -1.21 4.59 14.89
N ASP A 75 -2.32 4.05 15.39
CA ASP A 75 -2.70 2.66 15.17
C ASP A 75 -3.10 2.40 13.71
N ASP A 76 -3.75 3.36 13.05
CA ASP A 76 -4.03 3.28 11.61
C ASP A 76 -2.73 3.17 10.80
N VAL A 77 -1.70 3.95 11.16
CA VAL A 77 -0.38 3.84 10.51
C VAL A 77 0.20 2.44 10.72
N ARG A 78 0.07 1.86 11.94
CA ARG A 78 0.53 0.48 12.22
C ARG A 78 -0.23 -0.55 11.39
N GLN A 79 -1.55 -0.39 11.22
CA GLN A 79 -2.34 -1.29 10.37
C GLN A 79 -1.92 -1.21 8.90
N VAL A 80 -1.61 -0.01 8.39
CA VAL A 80 -1.05 0.15 7.04
C VAL A 80 0.30 -0.55 6.92
N GLN A 81 1.18 -0.44 7.93
CA GLN A 81 2.47 -1.12 7.94
C GLN A 81 2.34 -2.64 7.92
N LEU A 82 1.41 -3.21 8.69
CA LEU A 82 1.12 -4.64 8.67
C LEU A 82 0.61 -5.09 7.29
N ALA A 83 -0.36 -4.37 6.73
CA ALA A 83 -0.94 -4.71 5.43
C ALA A 83 0.09 -4.62 4.30
N LYS A 84 0.81 -3.49 4.21
CA LYS A 84 1.82 -3.29 3.17
C LYS A 84 3.03 -4.21 3.37
N GLY A 85 3.41 -4.47 4.62
CA GLY A 85 4.50 -5.39 4.97
C GLY A 85 4.19 -6.81 4.52
N ALA A 86 2.95 -7.26 4.69
CA ALA A 86 2.52 -8.60 4.24
C ALA A 86 2.60 -8.75 2.72
N ILE A 87 2.16 -7.73 1.97
CA ILE A 87 2.21 -7.74 0.50
C ILE A 87 3.67 -7.70 0.01
N ALA A 88 4.47 -6.77 0.53
CA ALA A 88 5.87 -6.62 0.14
C ALA A 88 6.70 -7.87 0.49
N ALA A 89 6.48 -8.45 1.68
CA ALA A 89 7.14 -9.69 2.09
C ALA A 89 6.72 -10.88 1.24
N GLY A 90 5.44 -10.95 0.83
CA GLY A 90 4.98 -11.98 -0.10
C GLY A 90 5.69 -11.90 -1.45
N VAL A 91 5.83 -10.71 -2.01
CA VAL A 91 6.58 -10.51 -3.26
C VAL A 91 8.06 -10.87 -3.08
N ALA A 92 8.71 -10.36 -2.03
CA ALA A 92 10.12 -10.64 -1.75
C ALA A 92 10.39 -12.14 -1.54
N MET A 93 9.51 -12.83 -0.82
CA MET A 93 9.63 -14.27 -0.59
C MET A 93 9.45 -15.07 -1.88
N LEU A 94 8.47 -14.72 -2.72
CA LEU A 94 8.29 -15.39 -4.02
C LEU A 94 9.50 -15.18 -4.93
N GLN A 95 10.10 -13.98 -4.93
CA GLN A 95 11.35 -13.72 -5.64
C GLN A 95 12.50 -14.56 -5.09
N HIS A 96 12.60 -14.68 -3.76
CA HIS A 96 13.61 -15.49 -3.09
C HIS A 96 13.49 -16.97 -3.47
N VAL A 97 12.30 -17.55 -3.33
CA VAL A 97 12.02 -18.96 -3.69
C VAL A 97 12.25 -19.22 -5.17
N ALA A 98 11.88 -18.29 -6.05
CA ALA A 98 12.10 -18.43 -7.49
C ALA A 98 13.55 -18.15 -7.92
N GLY A 99 14.41 -17.63 -7.04
CA GLY A 99 15.76 -17.18 -7.39
C GLY A 99 15.78 -16.04 -8.41
N VAL A 100 14.74 -15.20 -8.44
CA VAL A 100 14.58 -14.10 -9.41
C VAL A 100 14.81 -12.74 -8.73
N PRO A 101 15.95 -12.09 -8.97
CA PRO A 101 16.23 -10.79 -8.39
C PRO A 101 15.36 -9.69 -9.04
N ALA A 102 15.13 -8.57 -8.34
CA ALA A 102 14.20 -7.52 -8.76
C ALA A 102 14.53 -6.94 -10.15
N GLU A 103 15.81 -6.84 -10.49
CA GLU A 103 16.29 -6.32 -11.77
C GLU A 103 15.81 -7.20 -12.94
N ARG A 104 15.55 -8.49 -12.69
CA ARG A 104 15.10 -9.46 -13.69
C ARG A 104 13.57 -9.50 -13.87
N VAL A 105 12.79 -8.82 -13.02
CA VAL A 105 11.32 -8.80 -13.09
C VAL A 105 10.83 -7.92 -14.24
N ALA A 106 10.61 -8.47 -15.43
CA ALA A 106 10.28 -7.69 -16.63
C ALA A 106 9.14 -6.67 -16.42
N GLU A 107 8.06 -7.08 -15.73
CA GLU A 107 6.87 -6.28 -15.52
C GLU A 107 6.17 -6.64 -14.21
N LEU A 108 5.61 -5.64 -13.51
CA LEU A 108 4.71 -5.80 -12.37
C LEU A 108 3.29 -5.40 -12.80
N MET A 109 2.38 -6.37 -12.78
CA MET A 109 0.97 -6.18 -13.12
C MET A 109 0.14 -6.08 -11.85
N LEU A 110 -0.42 -4.90 -11.57
CA LEU A 110 -1.30 -4.67 -10.43
C LEU A 110 -2.75 -4.94 -10.84
N ALA A 111 -3.40 -5.86 -10.15
CA ALA A 111 -4.81 -6.20 -10.34
C ALA A 111 -5.61 -6.01 -9.04
N GLY A 112 -6.92 -5.81 -9.16
CA GLY A 112 -7.84 -5.73 -8.03
C GLY A 112 -8.47 -4.36 -7.85
N GLY A 113 -9.46 -4.28 -6.95
CA GLY A 113 -10.35 -3.11 -6.82
C GLY A 113 -9.67 -1.79 -6.42
N PHE A 114 -8.43 -1.84 -5.91
CA PHE A 114 -7.66 -0.64 -5.58
C PHE A 114 -7.22 0.16 -6.80
N GLY A 115 -6.93 -0.49 -7.92
CA GLY A 115 -5.96 0.10 -8.85
C GLY A 115 -6.52 0.95 -9.99
N ASN A 116 -7.82 1.29 -10.00
CA ASN A 116 -8.23 2.46 -10.78
C ASN A 116 -7.71 3.77 -10.16
N TYR A 117 -7.36 3.77 -8.86
CA TYR A 117 -7.00 4.99 -8.13
C TYR A 117 -5.73 4.85 -7.27
N LEU A 118 -5.05 3.71 -7.30
CA LEU A 118 -3.79 3.55 -6.56
C LEU A 118 -2.67 4.30 -7.29
N SER A 119 -2.11 5.32 -6.65
CA SER A 119 -0.89 5.97 -7.13
C SER A 119 0.29 5.01 -7.04
N ILE A 120 0.94 4.76 -8.18
CA ILE A 120 2.14 3.92 -8.22
C ILE A 120 3.30 4.59 -7.49
N GLU A 121 3.38 5.93 -7.54
CA GLU A 121 4.39 6.69 -6.79
C GLU A 121 4.20 6.51 -5.29
N SER A 122 2.96 6.65 -4.79
CA SER A 122 2.66 6.45 -3.37
C SER A 122 2.90 5.01 -2.93
N ALA A 123 2.51 4.02 -3.76
CA ALA A 123 2.75 2.61 -3.48
C ALA A 123 4.25 2.28 -3.38
N LEU A 124 5.08 2.84 -4.27
CA LEU A 124 6.54 2.75 -4.19
C LEU A 124 7.05 3.46 -2.92
N ARG A 125 6.54 4.67 -2.65
CA ARG A 125 6.99 5.51 -1.53
C ARG A 125 6.80 4.85 -0.18
N ILE A 126 5.68 4.14 0.01
CA ILE A 126 5.41 3.40 1.25
C ILE A 126 6.03 1.99 1.26
N GLY A 127 6.63 1.54 0.15
CA GLY A 127 7.19 0.20 0.00
C GLY A 127 6.12 -0.90 0.01
N LEU A 128 4.96 -0.63 -0.61
CA LEU A 128 3.91 -1.64 -0.84
C LEU A 128 4.29 -2.57 -2.00
N ILE A 129 4.97 -2.02 -3.00
CA ILE A 129 5.42 -2.73 -4.20
C ILE A 129 6.93 -2.61 -4.34
N PRO A 130 7.61 -3.57 -5.00
CA PRO A 130 9.06 -3.55 -5.14
C PRO A 130 9.56 -2.31 -5.88
N PRO A 131 10.80 -1.86 -5.62
CA PRO A 131 11.38 -0.66 -6.21
C PRO A 131 11.76 -0.90 -7.69
N LEU A 132 10.74 -0.96 -8.55
CA LEU A 132 10.89 -1.12 -9.99
C LEU A 132 10.70 0.23 -10.68
N ALA A 133 11.33 0.37 -11.85
CA ALA A 133 11.12 1.53 -12.72
C ALA A 133 9.63 1.66 -13.08
N ARG A 134 9.11 2.89 -13.07
CA ARG A 134 7.67 3.20 -13.23
C ARG A 134 7.08 2.61 -14.50
N GLU A 135 7.87 2.52 -15.56
CA GLU A 135 7.50 2.03 -16.90
C GLU A 135 7.27 0.52 -16.91
N ARG A 136 7.82 -0.20 -15.92
CA ARG A 136 7.62 -1.65 -15.74
C ARG A 136 6.40 -1.97 -14.88
N ILE A 137 5.67 -0.97 -14.38
CA ILE A 137 4.53 -1.15 -13.49
C ILE A 137 3.26 -0.71 -14.21
N ARG A 138 2.32 -1.64 -14.38
CA ARG A 138 1.03 -1.37 -15.02
C ARG A 138 -0.12 -1.82 -14.16
N TYR A 139 -1.21 -1.09 -14.25
CA TYR A 139 -2.49 -1.52 -13.72
C TYR A 139 -3.28 -2.27 -14.79
N VAL A 140 -3.90 -3.39 -14.42
CA VAL A 140 -4.65 -4.25 -15.35
C VAL A 140 -6.13 -4.40 -15.01
N GLY A 141 -6.64 -3.62 -14.06
CA GLY A 141 -8.06 -3.68 -13.71
C GLY A 141 -8.40 -4.83 -12.78
N ASN A 142 -9.68 -5.17 -12.77
CA ASN A 142 -10.17 -6.38 -12.13
C ASN A 142 -9.91 -7.59 -13.03
N ALA A 143 -8.69 -8.14 -12.94
CA ALA A 143 -8.27 -9.29 -13.75
C ALA A 143 -9.15 -10.54 -13.52
N ALA A 144 -9.69 -10.72 -12.32
CA ALA A 144 -10.60 -11.83 -12.01
C ALA A 144 -11.92 -11.71 -12.78
N SER A 145 -12.54 -10.52 -12.79
CA SER A 145 -13.78 -10.27 -13.54
C SER A 145 -13.55 -10.39 -15.05
N LEU A 146 -12.45 -9.83 -15.56
CA LEU A 146 -12.09 -9.94 -16.98
C LEU A 146 -11.86 -11.42 -17.38
N GLY A 147 -11.11 -12.17 -16.57
CA GLY A 147 -10.87 -13.60 -16.79
C GLY A 147 -12.16 -14.42 -16.80
N ALA A 148 -13.09 -14.12 -15.89
CA ALA A 148 -14.39 -14.78 -15.86
C ALA A 148 -15.22 -14.50 -17.13
N GLN A 149 -15.23 -13.25 -17.62
CA GLN A 149 -15.90 -12.89 -18.87
C GLN A 149 -15.28 -13.63 -20.07
N LEU A 150 -13.94 -13.70 -20.15
CA LEU A 150 -13.23 -14.44 -21.20
C LEU A 150 -13.61 -15.93 -21.20
N CYS A 151 -13.64 -16.57 -20.02
CA CYS A 151 -14.02 -17.97 -19.87
C CYS A 151 -15.51 -18.22 -20.16
N LEU A 152 -16.38 -17.22 -19.98
CA LEU A 152 -17.81 -17.32 -20.26
C LEU A 152 -18.09 -17.38 -21.76
N VAL A 153 -17.36 -16.60 -22.56
CA VAL A 153 -17.63 -16.45 -24.01
C VAL A 153 -16.71 -17.28 -24.91
N SER A 154 -15.68 -17.94 -24.36
CA SER A 154 -14.72 -18.73 -25.12
C SER A 154 -14.31 -20.02 -24.41
N GLU A 155 -14.61 -21.16 -25.04
CA GLU A 155 -14.15 -22.48 -24.58
C GLU A 155 -12.63 -22.61 -24.63
N ALA A 156 -11.99 -21.99 -25.62
CA ALA A 156 -10.53 -21.99 -25.73
C ALA A 156 -9.86 -21.24 -24.56
N GLU A 157 -10.39 -20.08 -24.16
CA GLU A 157 -9.89 -19.34 -22.99
C GLU A 157 -10.15 -20.10 -21.69
N ARG A 158 -11.29 -20.79 -21.59
CA ARG A 158 -11.60 -21.67 -20.45
C ARG A 158 -10.60 -22.83 -20.34
N ALA A 159 -10.28 -23.49 -21.45
CA ALA A 159 -9.26 -24.55 -21.48
C ALA A 159 -7.86 -24.01 -21.14
N ARG A 160 -7.53 -22.80 -21.62
CA ARG A 160 -6.28 -22.11 -21.28
C ARG A 160 -6.19 -21.82 -19.78
N ALA A 161 -7.27 -21.35 -19.16
CA ALA A 161 -7.33 -21.10 -17.73
C ALA A 161 -7.10 -22.38 -16.91
N ASP A 162 -7.70 -23.52 -17.30
CA ASP A 162 -7.46 -24.82 -16.66
C ASP A 162 -5.99 -25.26 -16.78
N SER A 163 -5.38 -25.09 -17.96
CA SER A 163 -3.97 -25.39 -18.19
C SER A 163 -3.04 -24.53 -17.33
N VAL A 164 -3.33 -23.23 -17.20
CA VAL A 164 -2.56 -22.32 -16.32
C VAL A 164 -2.70 -22.76 -14.87
N ALA A 165 -3.93 -23.02 -14.40
CA ALA A 165 -4.19 -23.41 -13.01
C ALA A 165 -3.40 -24.67 -12.60
N ARG A 166 -3.30 -25.67 -13.49
CA ARG A 166 -2.51 -26.90 -13.24
C ARG A 166 -1.01 -26.69 -13.13
N ARG A 167 -0.49 -25.54 -13.56
CA ARG A 167 0.94 -25.21 -13.54
C ARG A 167 1.32 -24.24 -12.41
N ILE A 168 0.34 -23.77 -11.63
CA ILE A 168 0.59 -22.89 -10.49
C ILE A 168 1.07 -23.74 -9.31
N GLU A 169 2.23 -23.39 -8.78
CA GLU A 169 2.75 -23.96 -7.53
C GLU A 169 2.42 -23.03 -6.37
N HIS A 170 1.77 -23.56 -5.35
CA HIS A 170 1.46 -22.80 -4.15
C HIS A 170 2.65 -22.81 -3.18
N VAL A 171 3.16 -21.62 -2.86
CA VAL A 171 4.23 -21.45 -1.88
C VAL A 171 3.62 -21.04 -0.54
N SER A 172 3.76 -21.89 0.48
CA SER A 172 3.29 -21.59 1.84
C SER A 172 4.28 -20.66 2.55
N LEU A 173 4.07 -19.35 2.41
CA LEU A 173 4.96 -18.33 2.95
C LEU A 173 5.10 -18.43 4.48
N ALA A 174 3.99 -18.64 5.19
CA ALA A 174 3.97 -18.71 6.66
C ALA A 174 4.76 -19.90 7.24
N ALA A 175 5.02 -20.94 6.44
CA ALA A 175 5.82 -22.09 6.84
C ALA A 175 7.30 -21.93 6.48
N HIS A 176 7.67 -20.88 5.75
CA HIS A 176 9.04 -20.64 5.33
C HIS A 176 9.85 -20.01 6.49
N PRO A 177 11.03 -20.56 6.85
CA PRO A 177 11.80 -20.08 8.00
C PRO A 177 12.20 -18.60 7.88
N ASP A 178 12.43 -18.12 6.66
CA ASP A 178 12.86 -16.73 6.42
C ASP A 178 11.69 -15.71 6.38
N PHE A 179 10.44 -16.16 6.45
CA PHE A 179 9.28 -15.26 6.24
C PHE A 179 9.15 -14.20 7.32
N GLU A 180 9.32 -14.58 8.58
CA GLU A 180 9.16 -13.65 9.70
C GLU A 180 10.17 -12.50 9.61
N GLN A 181 11.44 -12.83 9.32
CA GLN A 181 12.48 -11.82 9.16
C GLN A 181 12.18 -10.89 7.98
N ILE A 182 11.85 -11.45 6.81
CA ILE A 182 11.50 -10.65 5.62
C ILE A 182 10.27 -9.77 5.88
N PHE A 183 9.27 -10.28 6.61
CA PHE A 183 8.09 -9.52 6.98
C PHE A 183 8.43 -8.33 7.88
N VAL A 184 9.25 -8.54 8.92
CA VAL A 184 9.72 -7.47 9.80
C VAL A 184 10.48 -6.41 9.03
N ASP A 185 11.36 -6.82 8.11
CA ASP A 185 12.13 -5.91 7.26
C ASP A 185 11.22 -5.08 6.33
N CYS A 186 10.09 -5.66 5.90
CA CYS A 186 9.11 -4.99 5.06
C CYS A 186 8.13 -4.09 5.82
N MET A 187 8.04 -4.15 7.15
CA MET A 187 7.09 -3.33 7.93
C MET A 187 7.43 -1.83 7.91
N ASN A 188 8.72 -1.51 8.05
CA ASN A 188 9.17 -0.11 8.04
C ASN A 188 8.99 0.51 6.66
N PHE A 189 8.69 1.81 6.60
CA PHE A 189 8.63 2.52 5.33
C PHE A 189 10.04 2.69 4.74
N PRO A 190 10.19 2.67 3.41
CA PRO A 190 11.46 3.00 2.77
C PRO A 190 11.97 4.35 3.26
N ARG A 191 13.26 4.39 3.61
CA ARG A 191 13.93 5.65 3.96
C ARG A 191 14.05 6.52 2.70
N PRO A 192 13.98 7.85 2.83
CA PRO A 192 14.38 8.74 1.75
C PRO A 192 15.81 8.40 1.32
N ALA A 193 16.06 8.41 0.01
CA ALA A 193 17.40 8.31 -0.55
C ALA A 193 18.27 9.50 -0.14
#